data_AF-A0A0C3QBU2-F1
#
_entry.id   AF-A0A0C3QBU2-F1
#
_cell.length_a   1.000
_cell.length_b   1.000
_cell.length_c   1.000
_cell.angle_alpha   90.00
_cell.angle_beta   90.00
_cell.angle_gamma   90.00
#
_symmetry.space_group_name_H-M   'P 1'
#
loop_
_entity.id
_entity.type
_entity.pdbx_description
1 polymer ?
#
loop_
_entity_poly.entity_id
_entity_poly.type
_entity_poly.pdbx_seq_one_letter_code
_entity_poly.pdbx_strand_id
1 'polypeptide(L)'
;MRGSSILRQVLAESSSRIVQPPRIPVPKGDINTPAAFLNAIGRDSAKKLSGPLSGWQEWEDMWKTNGEVLKDAGVGVKDRRYFLWCLEKFRAGGDPSEFSIPAKPKKKFRGWGPKVQHGKRIR
;
A
#
# COMPACT_ATOMS: atom_id res chain seq x y z
N MET A 1 -1.16 57.85 -38.86
CA MET A 1 -0.90 58.20 -37.45
C MET A 1 -1.33 57.04 -36.56
N ARG A 2 -0.41 56.52 -35.72
CA ARG A 2 -0.60 55.72 -34.47
C ARG A 2 -1.37 54.39 -34.62
N GLY A 3 -0.92 53.24 -34.15
CA GLY A 3 0.20 52.90 -33.29
C GLY A 3 0.22 51.39 -33.03
N SER A 4 1.40 50.92 -32.66
CA SER A 4 1.77 49.58 -32.19
C SER A 4 1.08 49.19 -30.88
N SER A 5 0.84 47.89 -30.65
CA SER A 5 1.09 47.15 -29.39
C SER A 5 0.40 45.77 -29.48
N ILE A 6 1.11 44.66 -29.71
CA ILE A 6 1.67 43.77 -28.67
C ILE A 6 0.62 43.43 -27.59
N LEU A 7 0.28 42.14 -27.44
CA LEU A 7 0.38 41.38 -26.17
C LEU A 7 -0.16 39.93 -26.27
N ARG A 8 0.79 38.99 -26.13
CA ARG A 8 0.79 37.79 -25.26
C ARG A 8 -0.49 36.92 -25.16
N GLN A 9 -0.40 35.74 -25.79
CA GLN A 9 -0.22 34.44 -25.11
C GLN A 9 -1.01 34.20 -23.81
N VAL A 10 -2.01 33.32 -23.85
CA VAL A 10 -2.39 32.47 -22.71
C VAL A 10 -2.59 31.04 -23.22
N LEU A 11 -1.49 30.31 -23.34
CA LEU A 11 -1.54 28.85 -23.21
C LEU A 11 -1.97 28.62 -21.76
N ALA A 12 -3.20 28.13 -21.56
CA ALA A 12 -3.66 27.67 -20.28
C ALA A 12 -2.79 26.47 -19.88
N GLU A 13 -1.73 26.76 -19.13
CA GLU A 13 -0.99 25.76 -18.36
C GLU A 13 -2.03 25.00 -17.55
N SER A 14 -2.19 23.72 -17.89
CA SER A 14 -2.98 22.77 -17.15
C SER A 14 -2.28 22.55 -15.81
N SER A 15 -2.46 23.49 -14.89
CA SER A 15 -2.14 23.30 -13.49
C SER A 15 -2.99 22.13 -13.03
N SER A 16 -2.38 20.95 -12.97
CA SER A 16 -2.96 19.80 -12.30
C SER A 16 -3.16 20.22 -10.85
N ARG A 17 -4.36 20.74 -10.52
CA ARG A 17 -4.79 20.83 -9.14
C ARG A 17 -4.53 19.44 -8.59
N ILE A 18 -3.69 19.33 -7.56
CA ILE A 18 -3.51 18.08 -6.84
C ILE A 18 -4.87 17.82 -6.21
N VAL A 19 -5.74 17.11 -6.93
CA VAL A 19 -7.02 16.66 -6.41
C VAL A 19 -6.63 15.68 -5.31
N GLN A 20 -6.76 16.12 -4.07
CA GLN A 20 -6.47 15.24 -2.96
C GLN A 20 -7.41 14.04 -3.07
N PRO A 21 -6.88 12.81 -3.04
CA PRO A 21 -7.73 11.65 -3.14
C PRO A 21 -8.71 11.64 -1.96
N PRO A 22 -9.93 11.12 -2.15
CA PRO A 22 -10.92 11.09 -1.10
C PRO A 22 -10.38 10.34 0.13
N ARG A 23 -10.66 10.87 1.32
CA ARG A 23 -10.23 10.23 2.59
C ARG A 23 -10.72 8.78 2.68
N ILE A 24 -11.92 8.50 2.20
CA ILE A 24 -12.45 7.14 2.13
C ILE A 24 -12.76 6.88 0.65
N PRO A 25 -12.02 5.99 -0.02
CA PRO A 25 -12.31 5.64 -1.40
C PRO A 25 -13.57 4.78 -1.47
N VAL A 26 -14.33 4.96 -2.54
CA VAL A 26 -15.47 4.10 -2.86
C VAL A 26 -14.94 2.67 -3.08
N PRO A 27 -15.56 1.64 -2.49
CA PRO A 27 -15.25 0.24 -2.78
C PRO A 27 -15.20 -0.03 -4.29
N LYS A 28 -14.16 -0.74 -4.76
CA LYS A 28 -14.01 -1.09 -6.17
C LYS A 28 -14.21 -2.60 -6.35
N GLY A 29 -15.23 -2.97 -7.13
CA GLY A 29 -15.50 -4.37 -7.50
C GLY A 29 -15.56 -5.28 -6.28
N ASP A 30 -14.77 -6.35 -6.32
CA ASP A 30 -14.71 -7.40 -5.28
C ASP A 30 -13.95 -6.97 -4.01
N ILE A 31 -13.32 -5.80 -4.02
CA ILE A 31 -12.53 -5.26 -2.91
C ILE A 31 -13.36 -4.21 -2.17
N ASN A 32 -14.31 -4.71 -1.38
CA ASN A 32 -15.25 -3.90 -0.59
C ASN A 32 -15.17 -4.14 0.92
N THR A 33 -14.44 -5.17 1.34
CA THR A 33 -14.23 -5.49 2.76
C THR A 33 -12.77 -5.32 3.14
N PRO A 34 -12.46 -4.95 4.40
CA PRO A 34 -11.08 -4.89 4.88
C PRO A 34 -10.34 -6.23 4.66
N ALA A 35 -11.02 -7.35 4.88
CA ALA A 35 -10.46 -8.68 4.67
C ALA A 35 -10.09 -8.95 3.19
N ALA A 36 -10.98 -8.59 2.24
CA ALA A 36 -10.69 -8.71 0.81
C ALA A 36 -9.46 -7.86 0.42
N PHE A 37 -9.39 -6.62 0.92
CA PHE A 37 -8.25 -5.74 0.67
C PHE A 37 -6.94 -6.30 1.23
N LEU A 38 -6.94 -6.77 2.49
CA LEU A 38 -5.75 -7.33 3.14
C LEU A 38 -5.23 -8.60 2.44
N ASN A 39 -6.12 -9.39 1.86
CA ASN A 39 -5.74 -10.54 1.04
C ASN A 39 -5.17 -10.11 -0.31
N ALA A 40 -5.77 -9.11 -0.95
CA ALA A 40 -5.34 -8.61 -2.25
C ALA A 40 -3.92 -7.99 -2.23
N ILE A 41 -3.57 -7.25 -1.17
CA ILE A 41 -2.25 -6.59 -1.07
C ILE A 41 -1.10 -7.57 -0.75
N GLY A 42 -1.37 -8.82 -0.38
CA GLY A 42 -0.34 -9.83 -0.14
C GLY A 42 0.54 -9.60 1.11
N ARG A 43 1.81 -10.03 1.05
CA ARG A 43 2.82 -9.93 2.14
C ARG A 43 2.43 -10.55 3.50
N ASP A 44 1.50 -11.51 3.49
CA ASP A 44 0.82 -12.06 4.68
C ASP A 44 0.16 -10.96 5.53
N SER A 45 -0.27 -9.86 4.91
CA SER A 45 -0.87 -8.69 5.60
C SER A 45 -2.11 -9.09 6.37
N ALA A 46 -2.98 -9.93 5.79
CA ALA A 46 -4.15 -10.47 6.47
C ALA A 46 -3.79 -11.11 7.82
N LYS A 47 -2.78 -11.98 7.90
CA LYS A 47 -2.38 -12.66 9.15
C LYS A 47 -1.72 -11.72 10.17
N LYS A 48 -0.98 -10.72 9.69
CA LYS A 48 -0.23 -9.79 10.55
C LYS A 48 -1.11 -8.71 11.15
N LEU A 49 -2.16 -8.32 10.43
CA LEU A 49 -3.07 -7.26 10.83
C LEU A 49 -4.36 -7.81 11.47
N SER A 50 -4.76 -9.07 11.20
CA SER A 50 -6.00 -9.66 11.74
C SER A 50 -6.06 -9.75 13.26
N GLY A 51 -4.93 -9.98 13.93
CA GLY A 51 -4.88 -10.05 15.40
C GLY A 51 -4.98 -8.65 16.04
N PRO A 52 -3.98 -7.78 15.78
CA PRO A 52 -3.94 -6.41 16.29
C PRO A 52 -5.20 -5.57 16.00
N LEU A 53 -5.87 -5.83 14.86
CA LEU A 53 -6.91 -4.96 14.30
C LEU A 53 -8.19 -5.74 14.04
N SER A 54 -8.51 -6.69 14.91
CA SER A 54 -9.77 -7.47 14.89
C SER A 54 -11.04 -6.61 14.94
N GLY A 55 -10.92 -5.33 15.32
CA GLY A 55 -12.01 -4.36 15.32
C GLY A 55 -12.36 -3.76 13.95
N TRP A 56 -11.63 -4.05 12.87
CA TRP A 56 -11.96 -3.55 11.51
C TRP A 56 -13.07 -4.37 10.88
N GLN A 57 -14.29 -4.17 11.37
CA GLN A 57 -15.50 -4.78 10.81
C GLN A 57 -15.98 -3.99 9.60
N GLU A 58 -15.88 -2.66 9.66
CA GLU A 58 -16.33 -1.78 8.59
C GLU A 58 -15.20 -1.33 7.66
N TRP A 59 -15.56 -1.09 6.40
CA TRP A 59 -14.65 -0.54 5.38
C TRP A 59 -14.02 0.78 5.86
N GLU A 60 -14.83 1.65 6.46
CA GLU A 60 -14.38 2.98 6.91
C GLU A 60 -13.34 2.94 8.03
N ASP A 61 -13.42 1.97 8.94
CA ASP A 61 -12.53 1.88 10.10
C ASP A 61 -11.10 1.62 9.65
N MET A 62 -10.93 0.81 8.61
CA MET A 62 -9.64 0.58 7.97
C MET A 62 -9.05 1.89 7.41
N TRP A 63 -9.85 2.70 6.72
CA TRP A 63 -9.40 3.95 6.07
C TRP A 63 -9.12 5.09 7.05
N LYS A 64 -9.71 5.05 8.24
CA LYS A 64 -9.47 6.02 9.34
C LYS A 64 -8.18 5.71 10.11
N THR A 65 -7.53 4.58 9.85
CA THR A 65 -6.34 4.19 10.60
C THR A 65 -5.08 4.95 10.19
N ASN A 66 -4.24 5.21 11.19
CA ASN A 66 -3.00 5.95 11.06
C ASN A 66 -1.82 5.14 11.61
N GLY A 67 -0.60 5.62 11.34
CA GLY A 67 0.62 4.95 11.77
C GLY A 67 0.77 4.79 13.29
N GLU A 68 0.19 5.70 14.08
CA GLU A 68 0.17 5.66 15.55
C GLU A 68 -0.74 4.54 16.05
N VAL A 69 -1.99 4.49 15.59
CA VAL A 69 -2.94 3.41 15.90
C VAL A 69 -2.34 2.03 15.61
N LEU A 70 -1.69 1.89 14.45
CA LEU A 70 -1.03 0.64 14.07
C LEU A 70 0.22 0.34 14.93
N LYS A 71 0.92 1.37 15.42
CA LYS A 71 2.06 1.22 16.31
C LYS A 71 1.60 0.73 17.68
N ASP A 72 0.53 1.33 18.22
CA ASP A 72 -0.04 0.98 19.52
C ASP A 72 -0.66 -0.42 19.50
N ALA A 73 -1.22 -0.83 18.36
CA ALA A 73 -1.66 -2.20 18.11
C ALA A 73 -0.48 -3.21 17.95
N GLY A 74 0.78 -2.76 18.00
CA GLY A 74 1.95 -3.63 17.95
C GLY A 74 2.36 -4.11 16.56
N VAL A 75 1.82 -3.53 15.49
CA VAL A 75 2.19 -3.90 14.10
C VAL A 75 3.63 -3.48 13.83
N GLY A 76 4.45 -4.32 13.21
CA GLY A 76 5.85 -4.00 12.92
C GLY A 76 6.03 -2.84 11.93
N VAL A 77 7.09 -2.03 12.08
CA VAL A 77 7.34 -0.80 11.28
C VAL A 77 7.23 -1.03 9.77
N LYS A 78 7.80 -2.13 9.27
CA LYS A 78 7.78 -2.46 7.83
C LYS A 78 6.38 -2.75 7.32
N ASP A 79 5.57 -3.44 8.11
CA ASP A 79 4.21 -3.81 7.74
C ASP A 79 3.28 -2.59 7.84
N ARG A 80 3.46 -1.70 8.83
CA ARG A 80 2.75 -0.41 8.89
C ARG A 80 3.00 0.46 7.67
N ARG A 81 4.27 0.65 7.29
CA ARG A 81 4.65 1.45 6.12
C ARG A 81 4.08 0.86 4.83
N TYR A 82 4.13 -0.47 4.69
CA TYR A 82 3.60 -1.17 3.53
C TYR A 82 2.09 -1.01 3.43
N PHE A 83 1.37 -1.23 4.53
CA PHE A 83 -0.08 -1.13 4.57
C PHE A 83 -0.57 0.29 4.25
N LEU A 84 -0.01 1.31 4.89
CA LEU A 84 -0.38 2.71 4.63
C LEU A 84 -0.08 3.11 3.18
N TRP A 85 1.06 2.65 2.62
CA TRP A 85 1.36 2.87 1.22
C TRP A 85 0.34 2.21 0.27
N CYS A 86 -0.12 1.00 0.59
CA CYS A 86 -1.17 0.32 -0.18
C CYS A 86 -2.50 1.09 -0.13
N LEU A 87 -2.89 1.61 1.05
CA LEU A 87 -4.07 2.46 1.17
C LEU A 87 -3.96 3.70 0.27
N GLU A 88 -2.81 4.39 0.30
CA GLU A 88 -2.60 5.56 -0.56
C GLU A 88 -2.62 5.22 -2.05
N LYS A 89 -2.07 4.07 -2.45
CA LYS A 89 -2.12 3.60 -3.84
C LYS A 89 -3.54 3.33 -4.31
N PHE A 90 -4.35 2.70 -3.47
CA PHE A 90 -5.76 2.45 -3.78
C PHE A 90 -6.59 3.73 -3.79
N ARG A 91 -6.33 4.68 -2.89
CA ARG A 91 -6.89 6.04 -2.88
C ARG A 91 -6.60 6.80 -4.19
N ALA A 92 -5.38 6.65 -4.71
CA ALA A 92 -4.98 7.20 -6.00
C ALA A 92 -5.60 6.46 -7.22
N GLY A 93 -6.39 5.41 -6.96
CA GLY A 93 -7.10 4.67 -7.99
C GLY A 93 -6.38 3.43 -8.52
N GLY A 94 -5.19 3.08 -8.01
CA GLY A 94 -4.46 1.89 -8.42
C GLY A 94 -5.13 0.58 -7.97
N ASP A 95 -4.96 -0.48 -8.76
CA ASP A 95 -5.45 -1.82 -8.45
C ASP A 95 -4.46 -2.55 -7.53
N PRO A 96 -4.89 -3.12 -6.38
CA PRO A 96 -4.04 -3.94 -5.52
C PRO A 96 -3.27 -5.04 -6.24
N SER A 97 -3.83 -5.61 -7.30
CA SER A 97 -3.15 -6.65 -8.08
C SER A 97 -1.86 -6.14 -8.72
N GLU A 98 -1.80 -4.86 -9.11
CA GLU A 98 -0.64 -4.26 -9.77
C GLU A 98 0.50 -3.93 -8.81
N PHE A 99 0.17 -3.50 -7.58
CA PHE A 99 1.16 -3.04 -6.61
C PHE A 99 1.41 -4.02 -5.46
N SER A 100 0.68 -5.14 -5.41
CA SER A 100 0.87 -6.17 -4.41
C SER A 100 2.29 -6.76 -4.45
N ILE A 101 2.88 -6.91 -3.27
CA ILE A 101 4.17 -7.57 -3.11
C ILE A 101 3.93 -8.94 -2.49
N PRO A 102 4.35 -10.04 -3.15
CA PRO A 102 4.15 -11.38 -2.60
C PRO A 102 4.93 -11.57 -1.28
N ALA A 103 4.41 -12.43 -0.42
CA ALA A 103 5.10 -12.79 0.81
C ALA A 103 6.43 -13.48 0.48
N LYS A 104 7.49 -13.08 1.19
CA LYS A 104 8.79 -13.73 1.03
C LYS A 104 8.69 -15.17 1.54
N PRO A 105 8.99 -16.18 0.71
CA PRO A 105 8.94 -17.55 1.15
C PRO A 105 9.94 -17.78 2.28
N LYS A 106 9.57 -18.62 3.24
CA LYS A 106 10.46 -19.00 4.32
C LYS A 106 11.66 -19.75 3.73
N LYS A 107 12.87 -19.43 4.23
CA LYS A 107 14.09 -20.10 3.77
C LYS A 107 14.01 -21.59 4.11
N LYS A 108 14.11 -22.45 3.09
CA LYS A 108 14.03 -23.91 3.24
C LYS A 108 15.21 -24.51 4.01
N PHE A 109 16.42 -24.00 3.78
CA PHE A 109 17.64 -24.52 4.39
C PHE A 109 18.40 -23.42 5.16
N ARG A 110 18.86 -23.72 6.38
CA ARG A 110 19.77 -22.84 7.15
C ARG A 110 21.21 -23.20 6.81
N GLY A 111 22.07 -22.18 6.68
CA GLY A 111 23.45 -22.33 6.18
C GLY A 111 23.52 -22.53 4.66
N TRP A 112 24.53 -21.93 4.02
CA TRP A 112 24.82 -22.11 2.60
C TRP A 112 26.33 -22.01 2.42
N GLY A 113 26.93 -22.98 1.74
CA GLY A 113 28.36 -22.96 1.43
C GLY A 113 28.87 -24.33 1.01
N PRO A 114 30.15 -24.43 0.57
CA PRO A 114 30.72 -25.68 0.09
C PRO A 114 30.62 -26.82 1.09
N LYS A 115 30.71 -26.51 2.39
CA LYS A 115 30.58 -27.48 3.50
C LYS A 115 29.13 -27.71 3.97
N VAL A 116 28.15 -26.92 3.53
CA VAL A 116 26.75 -27.03 3.94
C VAL A 116 25.84 -26.89 2.72
N GLN A 117 25.47 -28.04 2.14
CA GLN A 117 24.49 -28.11 1.06
C GLN A 117 23.20 -28.75 1.59
N HIS A 118 22.04 -28.25 1.14
CA HIS A 118 20.72 -28.78 1.53
C HIS A 118 20.50 -28.92 3.05
N GLY A 119 21.11 -28.04 3.85
CA GLY A 119 21.02 -28.06 5.32
C GLY A 119 21.79 -29.19 6.00
N LYS A 120 22.58 -29.97 5.25
CA LYS A 120 23.48 -31.00 5.78
C LYS A 120 24.93 -30.56 5.62
N ARG A 121 25.75 -30.84 6.64
CA ARG A 121 27.19 -30.59 6.55
C ARG A 121 27.85 -31.73 5.79
N ILE A 122 28.48 -31.42 4.67
CA ILE A 122 29.22 -32.39 3.84
C ILE A 122 30.65 -32.45 4.40
N ARG A 123 31.19 -33.68 4.50
CA ARG A 123 32.56 -33.94 4.97
C ARG A 123 33.50 -34.14 3.78
#